data_AF-A0A657ALP2-F1
#
_entry.id   AF-A0A657ALP2-F1
#
_cell.length_a   1.000
_cell.length_b   1.000
_cell.length_c   1.000
_cell.angle_alpha   90.00
_cell.angle_beta   90.00
_cell.angle_gamma   90.00
#
_symmetry.space_group_name_H-M   'P 1'
#
loop_
_entity.id
_entity.type
_entity.pdbx_description
1 polymer ?
#
loop_
_entity_poly.entity_id
_entity_poly.type
_entity_poly.pdbx_seq_one_letter_code
_entity_poly.pdbx_strand_id
1 'polypeptide(L)'
;MNVVIPAHYHGSIVGVTLSFMGIAYLLMPKLGLGTPDTRLAAIQPYVYGGGQLMHILGLAWSGGYGVQRKTAGAAQGLDRLPEIIGMGMMGLGGLISTIGGLLFLIVIIKAWRRRTEFEPGS
;
A
#
# COMPACT_ATOMS: atom_id res chain seq x y z
N MET A 1 18.47 14.03 -11.93
CA MET A 1 17.03 14.37 -11.98
C MET A 1 16.50 14.36 -10.56
N ASN A 2 15.79 15.41 -10.16
CA ASN A 2 15.44 15.71 -8.78
C ASN A 2 14.50 14.61 -8.20
N VAL A 3 15.00 13.82 -7.25
CA VAL A 3 14.27 12.71 -6.56
C VAL A 3 13.00 13.19 -5.82
N VAL A 4 12.83 14.50 -5.68
CA VAL A 4 11.65 15.15 -5.09
C VAL A 4 10.39 14.96 -5.95
N ILE A 5 10.49 14.91 -7.29
CA ILE A 5 9.30 14.87 -8.16
C ILE A 5 8.52 13.55 -8.04
N PRO A 6 9.16 12.35 -8.10
CA PRO A 6 8.43 11.08 -7.93
C PRO A 6 7.94 10.88 -6.50
N ALA A 7 8.76 11.24 -5.49
CA ALA A 7 8.43 11.05 -4.09
C ALA A 7 7.20 11.87 -3.66
N HIS A 8 7.05 13.10 -4.16
CA HIS A 8 5.91 13.95 -3.85
C HIS A 8 4.59 13.45 -4.47
N TYR A 9 4.62 12.99 -5.72
CA TYR A 9 3.44 12.46 -6.40
C TYR A 9 2.97 11.15 -5.74
N HIS A 10 3.90 10.24 -5.44
CA HIS A 10 3.57 8.98 -4.78
C HIS A 10 3.06 9.20 -3.35
N GLY A 11 3.69 10.09 -2.58
CA GLY A 11 3.22 10.45 -1.24
C GLY A 11 1.79 10.99 -1.24
N SER A 12 1.45 11.85 -2.22
CA SER A 12 0.09 12.39 -2.37
C SER A 12 -0.93 11.31 -2.70
N ILE A 13 -0.61 10.40 -3.64
CA ILE A 13 -1.49 9.27 -3.97
C ILE A 13 -1.73 8.36 -2.76
N VAL A 14 -0.68 8.04 -2.01
CA VAL A 14 -0.79 7.18 -0.81
C VAL A 14 -1.65 7.84 0.25
N GLY A 15 -1.45 9.14 0.49
CA GLY A 15 -2.26 9.91 1.44
C GLY A 15 -3.73 9.97 1.04
N VAL A 16 -4.03 10.23 -0.24
CA VAL A 16 -5.40 10.24 -0.77
C VAL A 16 -6.05 8.85 -0.65
N THR A 17 -5.31 7.79 -1.00
CA THR A 17 -5.81 6.41 -0.91
C THR A 17 -6.16 6.02 0.52
N LEU A 18 -5.25 6.28 1.48
CA LEU A 18 -5.51 6.06 2.90
C LEU A 18 -6.71 6.86 3.40
N SER A 19 -6.86 8.11 2.93
CA SER A 19 -8.01 8.95 3.30
C SER A 19 -9.32 8.32 2.84
N PHE A 20 -9.40 7.85 1.59
CA PHE A 20 -10.60 7.17 1.09
C PHE A 20 -10.87 5.84 1.80
N MET A 21 -9.84 5.07 2.14
CA MET A 21 -10.00 3.84 2.94
C MET A 21 -10.57 4.14 4.33
N GLY A 22 -10.06 5.16 5.01
CA GLY A 22 -10.57 5.60 6.31
C GLY A 22 -12.01 6.11 6.24
N ILE A 23 -12.34 6.89 5.20
CA ILE A 23 -13.72 7.34 4.94
C ILE A 23 -14.64 6.14 4.71
N ALA A 24 -14.20 5.12 3.96
CA ALA A 24 -14.99 3.91 3.74
C ALA A 24 -15.34 3.21 5.06
N TYR A 25 -14.36 3.07 5.98
CA TYR A 25 -14.64 2.53 7.32
C TYR A 25 -15.60 3.40 8.12
N LEU A 26 -15.51 4.73 8.02
CA LEU A 26 -16.40 5.66 8.71
C LEU A 26 -17.84 5.63 8.16
N LEU A 27 -17.99 5.49 6.85
CA LEU A 27 -19.30 5.51 6.18
C LEU A 27 -20.02 4.18 6.28
N MET A 28 -19.28 3.07 6.39
CA MET A 28 -19.89 1.74 6.38
C MET A 28 -21.00 1.55 7.44
N PRO A 29 -20.83 1.93 8.72
CA PRO A 29 -21.92 1.87 9.71
C PRO A 29 -23.05 2.85 9.39
N LYS A 30 -22.73 4.05 8.88
CA LYS A 30 -23.71 5.12 8.59
C LYS A 30 -24.63 4.77 7.42
N LEU A 31 -24.15 3.94 6.50
CA LEU A 31 -24.89 3.45 5.34
C LEU A 31 -25.58 2.09 5.62
N GLY A 32 -25.51 1.58 6.85
CA GLY A 32 -26.05 0.27 7.18
C GLY A 32 -25.31 -0.89 6.52
N LEU A 33 -24.05 -0.71 6.10
CA LEU A 33 -23.24 -1.73 5.40
C LEU A 33 -22.45 -2.64 6.36
N GLY A 34 -22.75 -2.57 7.66
CA GLY A 34 -22.08 -3.32 8.72
C GLY A 34 -21.05 -2.51 9.51
N THR A 35 -20.42 -3.15 10.48
CA THR A 35 -19.38 -2.51 11.31
C THR A 35 -18.02 -3.14 11.03
N PRO A 36 -17.02 -2.36 10.55
CA PRO A 36 -15.65 -2.83 10.38
C PRO A 36 -15.06 -3.42 11.65
N ASP A 37 -14.20 -4.43 11.52
CA ASP A 37 -13.38 -4.91 12.63
C ASP A 37 -12.36 -3.85 13.02
N THR A 38 -12.50 -3.27 14.21
CA THR A 38 -11.67 -2.14 14.67
C THR A 38 -10.17 -2.48 14.72
N ARG A 39 -9.81 -3.72 15.05
CA ARG A 39 -8.40 -4.11 15.20
C ARG A 39 -7.74 -4.23 13.83
N LEU A 40 -8.40 -4.91 12.89
CA LEU A 40 -7.88 -5.03 11.53
C LEU A 40 -7.91 -3.70 10.78
N ALA A 41 -8.97 -2.90 10.95
CA ALA A 41 -9.08 -1.57 10.36
C ALA A 41 -8.00 -0.61 10.88
N ALA A 42 -7.58 -0.74 12.14
CA ALA A 42 -6.49 0.07 12.70
C ALA A 42 -5.11 -0.36 12.20
N ILE A 43 -4.85 -1.65 12.01
CA ILE A 43 -3.55 -2.17 11.55
C ILE A 43 -3.34 -1.90 10.05
N GLN A 44 -4.40 -2.02 9.27
CA GLN A 44 -4.39 -1.88 7.81
C GLN A 44 -3.66 -0.62 7.28
N PRO A 45 -3.93 0.61 7.75
CA PRO A 45 -3.28 1.81 7.23
C PRO A 45 -1.77 1.84 7.53
N TYR A 46 -1.32 1.28 8.65
CA TYR A 46 0.11 1.17 8.97
C TYR A 46 0.81 0.19 8.03
N VAL A 47 0.18 -0.95 7.73
CA VAL A 47 0.74 -1.94 6.78
C VAL A 47 0.81 -1.35 5.37
N TYR A 48 -0.28 -0.76 4.89
CA TYR A 48 -0.33 -0.16 3.56
C TYR A 48 0.64 1.02 3.41
N GLY A 49 0.58 1.97 4.35
CA GLY A 49 1.40 3.18 4.34
C GLY A 49 2.88 2.86 4.56
N GLY A 50 3.20 1.99 5.51
CA GLY A 50 4.58 1.54 5.76
C GLY A 50 5.19 0.82 4.56
N GLY A 51 4.42 -0.07 3.93
CA GLY A 51 4.84 -0.72 2.69
C GLY A 51 5.12 0.28 1.57
N GLN A 52 4.26 1.29 1.38
CA GLN A 52 4.49 2.31 0.36
C GLN A 52 5.65 3.23 0.65
N LEU A 53 5.87 3.63 1.90
CA LEU A 53 7.05 4.39 2.27
C LEU A 53 8.32 3.60 1.97
N MET A 54 8.37 2.31 2.33
CA MET A 54 9.48 1.42 2.00
C MET A 54 9.68 1.29 0.48
N HIS A 55 8.59 1.18 -0.29
CA HIS A 55 8.63 1.09 -1.75
C HIS A 55 9.21 2.37 -2.39
N ILE A 56 8.71 3.54 -1.98
CA ILE A 56 9.14 4.85 -2.44
C ILE A 56 10.61 5.10 -2.07
N LEU A 57 11.02 4.74 -0.85
CA LEU A 57 12.42 4.87 -0.42
C LEU A 57 13.34 3.93 -1.23
N GLY A 58 12.91 2.70 -1.52
CA GLY A 58 13.64 1.78 -2.40
C GLY A 58 13.81 2.32 -3.83
N LEU A 59 12.77 2.94 -4.37
CA LEU A 59 12.82 3.64 -5.67
C LEU A 59 13.73 4.86 -5.65
N ALA A 60 13.65 5.69 -4.60
CA ALA A 60 14.49 6.87 -4.47
C ALA A 60 15.97 6.49 -4.33
N TRP A 61 16.27 5.43 -3.57
CA TRP A 61 17.61 4.90 -3.40
C TRP A 61 18.15 4.32 -4.71
N SER A 62 17.44 3.38 -5.34
CA SER A 62 17.87 2.78 -6.62
C SER A 62 17.98 3.80 -7.76
N GLY A 63 17.09 4.78 -7.81
CA GLY A 63 17.15 5.88 -8.79
C GLY A 63 18.27 6.88 -8.53
N GLY A 64 18.67 7.08 -7.28
CA GLY A 64 19.78 7.96 -6.88
C GLY A 64 21.16 7.42 -7.27
N TYR A 65 21.31 6.09 -7.37
CA TYR A 65 22.55 5.43 -7.80
C TYR A 65 22.66 5.20 -9.31
N GLY A 66 21.64 5.58 -10.11
CA GLY A 66 21.74 5.57 -11.57
C GLY A 66 21.27 4.29 -12.27
N VAL A 67 20.45 3.45 -11.62
CA VAL A 67 19.84 2.28 -12.27
C VAL A 67 19.07 2.73 -13.52
N GLN A 68 19.55 2.31 -14.69
CA GLN A 68 18.97 2.71 -15.97
C GLN A 68 17.56 2.14 -16.13
N ARG A 69 16.64 3.00 -16.56
CA ARG A 69 15.20 2.73 -16.73
C ARG A 69 14.86 1.66 -17.81
N LYS A 70 15.85 1.04 -18.48
CA LYS A 70 15.65 0.24 -19.70
C LYS A 70 16.58 -0.99 -19.91
N THR A 71 17.09 -1.62 -18.86
CA THR A 71 17.76 -2.93 -18.99
C THR A 71 17.30 -3.85 -17.87
N ALA A 72 16.55 -4.91 -18.19
CA ALA A 72 16.18 -5.92 -17.21
C ALA A 72 17.09 -7.15 -17.38
N GLY A 73 17.63 -7.66 -16.27
CA GLY A 73 18.37 -8.93 -16.22
C GLY A 73 19.90 -8.78 -16.19
N ALA A 74 20.60 -9.88 -16.52
CA ALA A 74 22.05 -10.09 -16.37
C ALA A 74 22.96 -9.06 -17.09
N ALA A 75 22.40 -8.15 -17.90
CA ALA A 75 23.09 -7.05 -18.54
C ALA A 75 23.13 -5.74 -17.72
N GLN A 76 22.47 -5.68 -16.55
CA GLN A 76 22.41 -4.47 -15.72
C GLN A 76 23.70 -4.21 -14.91
N GLY A 77 24.64 -5.17 -14.86
CA GLY A 77 25.88 -5.02 -14.10
C GLY A 77 25.59 -4.75 -12.61
N LEU A 78 24.77 -5.60 -12.00
CA LEU A 78 24.39 -5.55 -10.58
C LEU A 78 25.59 -5.90 -9.65
N ASP A 79 26.76 -5.33 -9.89
CA ASP A 79 27.99 -5.62 -9.14
C ASP A 79 28.07 -4.82 -7.83
N ARG A 80 27.09 -3.93 -7.58
CA ARG A 80 27.10 -3.02 -6.43
C ARG A 80 25.94 -3.33 -5.48
N LEU A 81 26.28 -3.90 -4.32
CA LEU A 81 25.40 -4.21 -3.18
C LEU A 81 24.28 -3.16 -2.90
N PRO A 82 24.52 -1.83 -2.99
CA PRO A 82 23.50 -0.81 -2.75
C PRO A 82 22.31 -0.85 -3.72
N GLU A 83 22.50 -1.24 -4.97
CA GLU A 83 21.42 -1.33 -5.96
C GLU A 83 20.52 -2.55 -5.70
N ILE A 84 21.13 -3.68 -5.36
CA ILE A 84 20.42 -4.91 -4.98
C ILE A 84 19.51 -4.65 -3.78
N ILE A 85 20.04 -3.97 -2.77
CA ILE A 85 19.29 -3.59 -1.56
C ILE A 85 18.15 -2.63 -1.92
N GLY A 86 18.41 -1.62 -2.77
CA GLY A 86 17.38 -0.70 -3.26
C GLY A 86 16.21 -1.39 -3.97
N MET A 87 16.51 -2.28 -4.92
CA MET A 87 15.51 -3.05 -5.66
C MET A 87 14.76 -4.04 -4.75
N GLY A 88 15.47 -4.68 -3.80
CA GLY A 88 14.86 -5.55 -2.80
C GLY A 88 13.88 -4.80 -1.89
N MET A 89 14.27 -3.62 -1.38
CA MET A 89 13.39 -2.78 -0.57
C MET A 89 12.14 -2.33 -1.33
N MET A 90 12.32 -1.94 -2.59
CA MET A 90 11.20 -1.60 -3.47
C MET A 90 10.23 -2.79 -3.58
N GLY A 91 10.71 -3.97 -3.98
CA GLY A 91 9.87 -5.16 -4.15
C GLY A 91 9.12 -5.55 -2.86
N LEU A 92 9.84 -5.60 -1.74
CA LEU A 92 9.26 -5.93 -0.44
C LEU A 92 8.23 -4.89 0.02
N GLY A 93 8.53 -3.60 -0.12
CA GLY A 93 7.58 -2.53 0.22
C GLY A 93 6.28 -2.64 -0.59
N GLY A 94 6.39 -2.96 -1.88
CA GLY A 94 5.23 -3.18 -2.75
C GLY A 94 4.37 -4.38 -2.31
N LEU A 95 5.02 -5.48 -1.90
CA LEU A 95 4.33 -6.66 -1.37
C LEU A 95 3.61 -6.35 -0.04
N ILE A 96 4.29 -5.68 0.90
CA ILE A 96 3.71 -5.26 2.17
C ILE A 96 2.50 -4.34 1.93
N SER A 97 2.63 -3.38 1.01
CA SER A 97 1.52 -2.50 0.64
C SER A 97 0.34 -3.28 0.06
N THR A 98 0.60 -4.26 -0.80
CA THR A 98 -0.44 -5.13 -1.37
C THR A 98 -1.19 -5.89 -0.27
N ILE A 99 -0.49 -6.42 0.72
CA ILE A 99 -1.11 -7.05 1.91
C ILE A 99 -2.00 -6.05 2.64
N GLY A 100 -1.53 -4.81 2.85
CA GLY A 100 -2.35 -3.74 3.43
C GLY A 100 -3.61 -3.42 2.61
N GLY A 101 -3.52 -3.43 1.28
CA GLY A 101 -4.69 -3.27 0.41
C GLY A 101 -5.68 -4.43 0.50
N LEU A 102 -5.18 -5.67 0.56
CA LEU A 102 -6.00 -6.86 0.74
C LEU A 102 -6.70 -6.89 2.10
N LEU A 103 -6.00 -6.47 3.17
CA LEU A 103 -6.59 -6.33 4.50
C LEU A 103 -7.79 -5.38 4.48
N PHE A 104 -7.71 -4.27 3.74
CA PHE A 104 -8.84 -3.36 3.57
C PHE A 104 -10.05 -4.06 2.95
N LEU A 105 -9.85 -4.81 1.86
CA LEU A 105 -10.92 -5.57 1.22
C LEU A 105 -11.50 -6.63 2.16
N ILE A 106 -10.66 -7.36 2.90
CA ILE A 106 -11.09 -8.38 3.86
C ILE A 106 -11.97 -7.76 4.94
N VAL A 107 -11.57 -6.62 5.52
CA VAL A 107 -12.35 -5.93 6.55
C VAL A 107 -13.71 -5.52 6.01
N ILE A 108 -13.74 -4.91 4.82
CA ILE A 108 -14.97 -4.46 4.17
C ILE A 108 -15.92 -5.64 3.91
N ILE A 109 -15.41 -6.72 3.30
CA ILE A 109 -16.22 -7.90 2.95
C ILE A 109 -16.73 -8.60 4.23
N LYS A 110 -15.90 -8.75 5.26
CA LYS A 110 -16.32 -9.36 6.53
C LYS A 110 -17.44 -8.56 7.21
N ALA A 111 -17.29 -7.24 7.27
CA ALA A 111 -18.29 -6.37 7.87
C ALA A 111 -19.63 -6.45 7.13
N TRP A 112 -19.58 -6.44 5.79
CA TRP A 112 -20.76 -6.55 4.95
C TRP A 112 -21.46 -7.91 5.07
N ARG A 113 -20.69 -9.02 5.08
CA ARG A 113 -21.24 -10.38 5.26
C ARG A 113 -21.88 -10.60 6.62
N ARG A 114 -21.24 -10.14 7.69
CA ARG A 114 -21.82 -10.22 9.05
C ARG A 114 -23.15 -9.47 9.11
N ARG A 115 -23.25 -8.31 8.46
CA ARG A 115 -24.52 -7.57 8.38
C ARG A 115 -25.63 -8.41 7.72
N THR A 116 -25.36 -9.06 6.59
CA THR A 116 -26.36 -9.91 5.91
C THR A 116 -26.77 -11.15 6.70
N GLU A 117 -25.90 -11.68 7.57
CA GLU A 117 -26.23 -12.81 8.44
C GLU A 117 -27.25 -12.43 9.54
N PHE A 118 -27.29 -11.17 9.95
CA PHE A 118 -28.18 -10.66 11.01
C PHE A 118 -29.44 -9.95 10.50
N GLU A 119 -29.58 -9.72 9.19
CA GLU A 119 -30.83 -9.27 8.54
C GLU A 119 -31.47 -10.40 7.71
N PRO A 120 -32.13 -11.40 8.33
CA PRO A 120 -32.93 -12.37 7.59
C PRO A 120 -34.26 -11.72 7.17
N GLY A 121 -34.29 -11.12 5.98
CA GLY A 121 -35.52 -10.69 5.30
C GLY A 121 -36.03 -9.29 5.69
N SER A 122 -35.90 -8.34 4.77
CA SER A 122 -36.77 -7.18 4.67
C SER A 122 -37.88 -7.46 3.67
#